data_AF-A0A8W8HP63-F1
#
_entry.id   AF-A0A8W8HP63-F1
#
_cell.length_a   1.000
_cell.length_b   1.000
_cell.length_c   1.000
_cell.angle_alpha   90.00
_cell.angle_beta   90.00
_cell.angle_gamma   90.00
#
_symmetry.space_group_name_H-M   'P 1'
#
loop_
_entity.id
_entity.type
_entity.pdbx_description
1 polymer ?
#
loop_
_entity_poly.entity_id
_entity_poly.type
_entity_poly.pdbx_seq_one_letter_code
_entity_poly.pdbx_strand_id
1 'polypeptide(L)'
;MVQGYAARDRVPTLHLSDDVPLPERIKAIPLENYLPSEMDEVDLRFELTTIVHRILCEYIPILKPLANAINWHIQHRYSDVSAAKRQLVPIGVLDKDESRVSDTIDILEDNHKYVPLKPNGQPFKLLLHADGLSVERGNNAQNARINGNIAWKQLQGLQMNIQEWHKRCLLLQDIFDEMYKGSSGREIGTLFQLKNYFNHRNVTSNVKQSFNHDEEFLEFATNGYVVLAAMHVLNMQSLNDIPNSFPNTEDKQMHFLHDVSGKIVDMVFLSTQPYVKHILQDQSNDPEAENEICVCRSTHQDPGMVYCANKDCMFGGWFHLDCLGLEEDDVPDGNWWCSLECKNYQHGKKKRATVADNLTDHKKCYALRVMWHGLNQKVRRDALRENDGKRIIMHWRFDLLNFYEHNHPKYFHVCHQLLSAISGAVHLKLHFIPSYI
;
A
#
# COMPACT_ATOMS: atom_id res chain seq x y z
N MET A 1 -20.84 -3.95 13.72
CA MET A 1 -21.88 -4.54 12.83
C MET A 1 -23.29 -3.99 13.02
N VAL A 2 -23.74 -3.57 14.22
CA VAL A 2 -25.01 -2.85 14.40
C VAL A 2 -24.92 -1.56 13.60
N GLN A 3 -25.51 -1.57 12.41
CA GLN A 3 -25.49 -0.44 11.49
C GLN A 3 -26.65 0.47 11.86
N GLY A 4 -26.37 1.70 12.29
CA GLY A 4 -27.42 2.70 12.56
C GLY A 4 -28.08 3.22 11.28
N TYR A 5 -27.43 3.02 10.13
CA TYR A 5 -27.83 3.53 8.83
C TYR A 5 -27.41 2.59 7.70
N ALA A 6 -28.15 2.65 6.60
CA ALA A 6 -27.76 2.11 5.30
C ALA A 6 -27.46 3.25 4.33
N ALA A 7 -26.40 3.14 3.54
CA ALA A 7 -26.10 4.07 2.46
C ALA A 7 -26.73 3.58 1.15
N ARG A 8 -27.37 4.48 0.41
CA ARG A 8 -27.85 4.15 -0.95
C ARG A 8 -26.65 3.95 -1.88
N ASP A 9 -26.61 2.80 -2.53
CA ASP A 9 -25.64 2.49 -3.58
C ASP A 9 -25.81 3.47 -4.76
N ARG A 10 -24.73 4.16 -5.10
CA ARG A 10 -24.72 5.15 -6.20
C ARG A 10 -24.31 4.53 -7.53
N VAL A 11 -23.65 3.37 -7.49
CA VAL A 11 -23.18 2.62 -8.67
C VAL A 11 -23.76 1.21 -8.57
N PRO A 12 -25.02 1.01 -9.01
CA PRO A 12 -25.76 -0.21 -8.74
C PRO A 12 -25.09 -1.42 -9.40
N THR A 13 -24.72 -2.43 -8.61
CA THR A 13 -24.09 -3.68 -9.09
C THR A 13 -25.08 -4.80 -9.40
N LEU A 14 -26.38 -4.59 -9.14
CA LEU A 14 -27.41 -5.63 -9.28
C LEU A 14 -27.53 -6.23 -10.69
N HIS A 15 -27.06 -5.49 -11.72
CA HIS A 15 -27.04 -5.92 -13.12
C HIS A 15 -25.91 -6.90 -13.47
N LEU A 16 -24.91 -7.06 -12.60
CA LEU A 16 -23.76 -7.95 -12.85
C LEU A 16 -24.13 -9.41 -12.55
N SER A 17 -23.28 -10.37 -12.97
CA SER A 17 -23.52 -11.78 -12.72
C SER A 17 -23.29 -12.18 -11.25
N ASP A 18 -24.10 -13.14 -10.79
CA ASP A 18 -23.97 -13.83 -9.50
C ASP A 18 -23.35 -15.23 -9.63
N ASP A 19 -22.83 -15.58 -10.81
CA ASP A 19 -22.26 -16.89 -11.07
C ASP A 19 -21.05 -17.15 -10.17
N VAL A 20 -21.08 -18.28 -9.47
CA VAL A 20 -19.99 -18.70 -8.61
C VAL A 20 -18.82 -19.16 -9.49
N PRO A 21 -17.60 -18.62 -9.29
CA PRO A 21 -16.43 -19.07 -10.05
C PRO A 21 -16.09 -20.52 -9.75
N LEU A 22 -15.60 -21.24 -10.76
CA LEU A 22 -15.16 -22.63 -10.63
C LEU A 22 -13.94 -22.72 -9.71
N PRO A 23 -13.85 -23.73 -8.82
CA PRO A 23 -12.70 -23.92 -7.92
C PRO A 23 -11.35 -23.93 -8.65
N GLU A 24 -11.29 -24.49 -9.86
CA GLU A 24 -10.09 -24.53 -10.69
C GLU A 24 -9.63 -23.13 -11.10
N ARG A 25 -10.58 -22.22 -11.39
CA ARG A 25 -10.24 -20.82 -11.71
C ARG A 25 -9.73 -20.08 -10.50
N ILE A 26 -10.25 -20.39 -9.30
CA ILE A 26 -9.78 -19.78 -8.04
C ILE A 26 -8.35 -20.25 -7.74
N LYS A 27 -8.06 -21.55 -7.91
CA LYS A 27 -6.72 -22.11 -7.72
C LYS A 27 -5.71 -21.59 -8.74
N ALA A 28 -6.18 -21.17 -9.91
CA ALA A 28 -5.35 -20.63 -10.99
C ALA A 28 -5.17 -19.10 -10.90
N ILE A 29 -5.62 -18.42 -9.83
CA ILE A 29 -5.35 -16.99 -9.65
C ILE A 29 -3.84 -16.80 -9.45
N PRO A 30 -3.16 -16.06 -10.33
CA PRO A 30 -1.72 -15.88 -10.23
C PRO A 30 -1.30 -15.08 -9.00
N LEU A 31 -0.11 -15.38 -8.43
CA LEU A 31 0.38 -14.69 -7.23
C LEU A 31 0.60 -13.19 -7.48
N GLU A 32 0.98 -12.81 -8.70
CA GLU A 32 1.19 -11.42 -9.09
C GLU A 32 -0.06 -10.54 -8.91
N ASN A 33 -1.27 -11.11 -8.90
CA ASN A 33 -2.50 -10.34 -8.70
C ASN A 33 -2.63 -9.78 -7.27
N TYR A 34 -1.91 -10.38 -6.32
CA TYR A 34 -1.91 -10.01 -4.90
C TYR A 34 -0.82 -8.99 -4.56
N LEU A 35 0.19 -8.86 -5.42
CA LEU A 35 1.40 -8.08 -5.16
C LEU A 35 1.39 -6.78 -5.97
N PRO A 36 2.07 -5.71 -5.51
CA PRO A 36 2.22 -4.49 -6.30
C PRO A 36 3.02 -4.74 -7.59
N SER A 37 2.45 -4.39 -8.73
CA SER A 37 3.14 -4.41 -10.02
C SER A 37 4.00 -3.16 -10.25
N GLU A 38 4.86 -3.19 -11.26
CA GLU A 38 5.60 -2.00 -11.71
C GLU A 38 4.64 -0.85 -12.12
N MET A 39 3.49 -1.19 -12.71
CA MET A 39 2.45 -0.20 -13.04
C MET A 39 1.76 0.38 -11.81
N ASP A 40 1.55 -0.42 -10.75
CA ASP A 40 1.04 0.10 -9.47
C ASP A 40 2.04 1.09 -8.84
N GLU A 41 3.36 0.90 -9.02
CA GLU A 41 4.36 1.87 -8.57
C GLU A 41 4.36 3.16 -9.40
N VAL A 42 4.12 3.07 -10.72
CA VAL A 42 3.93 4.24 -11.58
C VAL A 42 2.70 5.03 -11.14
N ASP A 43 1.57 4.35 -10.90
CA ASP A 43 0.32 4.97 -10.43
C ASP A 43 0.53 5.59 -9.02
N LEU A 44 1.22 4.91 -8.10
CA LEU A 44 1.55 5.45 -6.77
C LEU A 44 2.44 6.69 -6.87
N ARG A 45 3.47 6.69 -7.74
CA ARG A 45 4.33 7.85 -7.98
C ARG A 45 3.55 9.04 -8.51
N PHE A 46 2.60 8.81 -9.40
CA PHE A 46 1.70 9.85 -9.89
C PHE A 46 0.85 10.46 -8.75
N GLU A 47 0.28 9.62 -7.87
CA GLU A 47 -0.49 10.09 -6.71
C GLU A 47 0.37 10.91 -5.74
N LEU A 48 1.56 10.41 -5.39
CA LEU A 48 2.50 11.10 -4.50
C LEU A 48 2.91 12.44 -5.09
N THR A 49 3.24 12.47 -6.39
CA THR A 49 3.61 13.70 -7.12
C THR A 49 2.47 14.71 -7.09
N THR A 50 1.22 14.26 -7.29
CA THR A 50 0.03 15.11 -7.21
C THR A 50 -0.18 15.70 -5.81
N ILE A 51 0.02 14.91 -4.75
CA ILE A 51 -0.04 15.42 -3.38
C ILE A 51 1.09 16.42 -3.11
N VAL A 52 2.30 16.18 -3.62
CA VAL A 52 3.41 17.13 -3.51
C VAL A 52 3.08 18.44 -4.22
N HIS A 53 2.53 18.42 -5.44
CA HIS A 53 2.06 19.64 -6.13
C HIS A 53 1.16 20.49 -5.23
N ARG A 54 0.15 19.86 -4.60
CA ARG A 54 -0.80 20.55 -3.72
C ARG A 54 -0.09 21.19 -2.54
N ILE A 55 0.80 20.47 -1.87
CA ILE A 55 1.58 21.00 -0.73
C ILE A 55 2.45 22.19 -1.20
N LEU A 56 3.18 22.06 -2.31
CA LEU A 56 4.05 23.14 -2.79
C LEU A 56 3.25 24.39 -3.16
N CYS A 57 2.14 24.24 -3.87
CA CYS A 57 1.25 25.35 -4.20
C CYS A 57 0.51 25.92 -2.99
N GLU A 58 0.35 25.18 -1.90
CA GLU A 58 -0.29 25.69 -0.67
C GLU A 58 0.69 26.50 0.20
N TYR A 59 1.95 26.06 0.28
CA TYR A 59 2.91 26.60 1.26
C TYR A 59 4.04 27.44 0.67
N ILE A 60 4.43 27.26 -0.60
CA ILE A 60 5.51 28.03 -1.23
C ILE A 60 4.94 29.24 -1.99
N PRO A 61 5.19 30.48 -1.54
CA PRO A 61 4.61 31.71 -2.11
C PRO A 61 4.73 31.83 -3.63
N ILE A 62 5.90 31.55 -4.21
CA ILE A 62 6.14 31.70 -5.65
C ILE A 62 5.37 30.67 -6.49
N LEU A 63 4.96 29.55 -5.89
CA LEU A 63 4.21 28.47 -6.56
C LEU A 63 2.70 28.56 -6.34
N LYS A 64 2.23 29.38 -5.38
CA LYS A 64 0.79 29.61 -5.10
C LYS A 64 -0.03 29.99 -6.34
N PRO A 65 0.44 30.86 -7.25
CA PRO A 65 -0.35 31.22 -8.43
C PRO A 65 -0.71 30.04 -9.33
N LEU A 66 0.07 28.95 -9.30
CA LEU A 66 -0.17 27.73 -10.08
C LEU A 66 -1.29 26.86 -9.50
N ALA A 67 -1.80 27.18 -8.30
CA ALA A 67 -2.80 26.35 -7.60
C ALA A 67 -4.06 26.08 -8.44
N ASN A 68 -4.46 27.00 -9.32
CA ASN A 68 -5.64 26.83 -10.18
C ASN A 68 -5.39 25.86 -11.35
N ALA A 69 -4.13 25.61 -11.71
CA ALA A 69 -3.74 24.77 -12.84
C ALA A 69 -3.37 23.33 -12.42
N ILE A 70 -3.26 23.05 -11.12
CA ILE A 70 -2.91 21.71 -10.61
C ILE A 70 -4.15 20.85 -10.33
N ASN A 71 -3.93 19.55 -10.24
CA ASN A 71 -4.97 18.58 -9.97
C ASN A 71 -5.27 18.45 -8.45
N TRP A 72 -6.42 18.98 -8.01
CA TRP A 72 -6.92 18.84 -6.64
C TRP A 72 -7.80 17.60 -6.40
N HIS A 73 -8.36 17.03 -7.47
CA HIS A 73 -9.28 15.89 -7.42
C HIS A 73 -8.92 14.93 -8.55
N ILE A 74 -8.22 13.84 -8.22
CA ILE A 74 -7.82 12.85 -9.21
C ILE A 74 -9.10 12.19 -9.75
N GLN A 75 -9.36 12.45 -11.03
CA GLN A 75 -10.59 12.00 -11.68
C GLN A 75 -10.55 10.51 -11.99
N HIS A 76 -11.71 9.86 -11.86
CA HIS A 76 -11.95 8.47 -12.23
C HIS A 76 -13.33 8.33 -12.87
N ARG A 77 -13.62 7.12 -13.36
CA ARG A 77 -14.84 6.80 -14.11
C ARG A 77 -16.14 7.23 -13.41
N TYR A 78 -16.15 7.24 -12.08
CA TYR A 78 -17.33 7.53 -11.27
C TYR A 78 -17.21 8.83 -10.47
N SER A 79 -16.32 9.75 -10.84
CA SER A 79 -16.10 11.00 -10.10
C SER A 79 -17.38 11.84 -9.98
N ASP A 80 -18.13 12.03 -11.07
CA ASP A 80 -19.38 12.81 -11.06
C ASP A 80 -20.41 12.27 -10.05
N VAL A 81 -20.60 10.95 -10.06
CA VAL A 81 -21.52 10.25 -9.16
C VAL A 81 -20.97 10.24 -7.73
N SER A 82 -19.65 10.16 -7.57
CA SER A 82 -18.97 10.12 -6.29
C SER A 82 -18.95 11.48 -5.57
N ALA A 83 -18.99 12.58 -6.32
CA ALA A 83 -19.09 13.94 -5.81
C ALA A 83 -20.50 14.27 -5.25
N ALA A 84 -21.54 13.57 -5.70
CA ALA A 84 -22.91 13.82 -5.25
C ALA A 84 -23.12 13.48 -3.76
N LYS A 85 -23.90 14.30 -3.03
CA LYS A 85 -24.18 14.05 -1.60
C LYS A 85 -24.82 12.67 -1.39
N ARG A 86 -24.30 11.92 -0.42
CA ARG A 86 -24.81 10.60 -0.07
C ARG A 86 -26.20 10.66 0.57
N GLN A 87 -27.04 9.67 0.24
CA GLN A 87 -28.32 9.44 0.90
C GLN A 87 -28.14 8.32 1.93
N LEU A 88 -28.31 8.66 3.21
CA LEU A 88 -28.32 7.72 4.33
C LEU A 88 -29.77 7.48 4.77
N VAL A 89 -30.09 6.21 5.00
CA VAL A 89 -31.40 5.76 5.50
C VAL A 89 -31.17 5.17 6.88
N PRO A 90 -31.74 5.74 7.95
CA PRO A 90 -31.68 5.12 9.27
C PRO A 90 -32.35 3.75 9.25
N ILE A 91 -31.66 2.73 9.75
CA ILE A 91 -32.21 1.36 9.84
C ILE A 91 -32.46 0.90 11.29
N GLY A 92 -32.20 1.79 12.25
CA GLY A 92 -32.42 1.58 13.67
C GLY A 92 -31.16 1.15 14.42
N VAL A 93 -31.26 1.09 15.74
CA VAL A 93 -30.20 0.57 16.62
C VAL A 93 -30.74 -0.67 17.31
N LEU A 94 -29.92 -1.71 17.36
CA LEU A 94 -30.25 -2.96 18.05
C LEU A 94 -29.48 -3.02 19.37
N ASP A 95 -30.19 -3.35 20.45
CA ASP A 95 -29.58 -3.61 21.75
C ASP A 95 -29.03 -5.05 21.78
N LYS A 96 -27.89 -5.24 21.11
CA LYS A 96 -27.25 -6.54 20.86
C LYS A 96 -25.74 -6.42 20.98
N ASP A 97 -25.09 -7.42 21.58
CA ASP A 97 -23.64 -7.46 21.73
C ASP A 97 -23.00 -8.39 20.68
N GLU A 98 -22.29 -7.80 19.72
CA GLU A 98 -21.57 -8.52 18.68
C GLU A 98 -20.46 -9.45 19.19
N SER A 99 -20.06 -9.35 20.46
CA SER A 99 -19.17 -10.32 21.07
C SER A 99 -19.83 -11.71 21.22
N ARG A 100 -21.16 -11.77 21.21
CA ARG A 100 -21.96 -12.99 21.34
C ARG A 100 -22.45 -13.44 19.96
N VAL A 101 -22.17 -14.70 19.61
CA VAL A 101 -22.58 -15.26 18.32
C VAL A 101 -24.11 -15.26 18.14
N SER A 102 -24.88 -15.54 19.20
CA SER A 102 -26.36 -15.47 19.17
C SER A 102 -26.85 -14.08 18.78
N ASP A 103 -26.28 -13.05 19.39
CA ASP A 103 -26.69 -11.67 19.19
C ASP A 103 -26.23 -11.17 17.82
N THR A 104 -25.10 -11.67 17.32
CA THR A 104 -24.63 -11.41 15.94
C THR A 104 -25.56 -12.04 14.91
N ILE A 105 -26.08 -13.25 15.15
CA ILE A 105 -27.10 -13.87 14.31
C ILE A 105 -28.36 -13.01 14.28
N ASP A 106 -28.83 -12.53 15.43
CA ASP A 106 -30.00 -11.66 15.50
C ASP A 106 -29.79 -10.35 14.71
N ILE A 107 -28.61 -9.74 14.82
CA ILE A 107 -28.23 -8.54 14.05
C ILE A 107 -28.27 -8.83 12.55
N LEU A 108 -27.70 -9.96 12.12
CA LEU A 108 -27.70 -10.34 10.72
C LEU A 108 -29.10 -10.65 10.21
N GLU A 109 -29.95 -11.31 11.00
CA GLU A 109 -31.36 -11.55 10.65
C GLU A 109 -32.14 -10.25 10.47
N ASP A 110 -31.92 -9.27 11.36
CA ASP A 110 -32.55 -7.96 11.23
C ASP A 110 -32.06 -7.21 9.99
N ASN A 111 -30.77 -7.25 9.69
CA ASN A 111 -30.24 -6.66 8.46
C ASN A 111 -30.73 -7.41 7.20
N HIS A 112 -30.89 -8.73 7.28
CA HIS A 112 -31.27 -9.58 6.15
C HIS A 112 -32.67 -9.27 5.64
N LYS A 113 -33.57 -8.70 6.47
CA LYS A 113 -34.91 -8.24 6.06
C LYS A 113 -34.88 -7.21 4.92
N TYR A 114 -33.77 -6.49 4.75
CA TYR A 114 -33.59 -5.51 3.68
C TYR A 114 -33.01 -6.11 2.39
N VAL A 115 -32.65 -7.39 2.39
CA VAL A 115 -32.11 -8.08 1.22
C VAL A 115 -33.25 -8.41 0.24
N PRO A 116 -33.22 -7.89 -1.00
CA PRO A 116 -34.22 -8.25 -1.99
C PRO A 116 -34.16 -9.74 -2.35
N LEU A 117 -35.29 -10.28 -2.81
CA LEU A 117 -35.37 -11.63 -3.36
C LEU A 117 -35.30 -11.61 -4.89
N LYS A 118 -34.61 -12.60 -5.45
CA LYS A 118 -34.62 -12.90 -6.89
C LYS A 118 -35.96 -13.55 -7.29
N PRO A 119 -36.30 -13.59 -8.59
CA PRO A 119 -37.52 -14.27 -9.06
C PRO A 119 -37.62 -15.75 -8.66
N ASN A 120 -36.48 -16.42 -8.44
CA ASN A 120 -36.41 -17.82 -7.99
C ASN A 120 -36.48 -17.98 -6.45
N GLY A 121 -36.77 -16.91 -5.71
CA GLY A 121 -36.90 -16.91 -4.24
C GLY A 121 -35.56 -16.90 -3.48
N GLN A 122 -34.42 -16.90 -4.16
CA GLN A 122 -33.10 -16.79 -3.51
C GLN A 122 -32.80 -15.33 -3.14
N PRO A 123 -32.11 -15.06 -2.02
CA PRO A 123 -31.69 -13.70 -1.70
C PRO A 123 -30.67 -13.18 -2.72
N PHE A 124 -30.73 -11.88 -3.02
CA PHE A 124 -29.57 -11.18 -3.59
C PHE A 124 -28.42 -11.14 -2.57
N LYS A 125 -27.18 -10.98 -3.03
CA LYS A 125 -26.03 -10.78 -2.16
C LYS A 125 -25.71 -9.30 -2.07
N LEU A 126 -25.84 -8.73 -0.88
CA LEU A 126 -25.51 -7.35 -0.56
C LEU A 126 -24.25 -7.30 0.30
N LEU A 127 -23.39 -6.31 0.07
CA LEU A 127 -22.22 -6.08 0.91
C LEU A 127 -22.65 -5.50 2.26
N LEU A 128 -22.19 -6.13 3.36
CA LEU A 128 -22.28 -5.58 4.70
C LEU A 128 -20.89 -5.14 5.14
N HIS A 129 -20.67 -3.83 5.09
CA HIS A 129 -19.41 -3.23 5.49
C HIS A 129 -19.26 -3.21 7.01
N ALA A 130 -18.07 -3.58 7.50
CA ALA A 130 -17.77 -3.71 8.90
C ALA A 130 -16.25 -3.59 9.17
N ASP A 131 -15.86 -3.38 10.42
CA ASP A 131 -14.47 -3.53 10.83
C ASP A 131 -14.02 -5.00 10.81
N GLY A 132 -12.71 -5.24 10.91
CA GLY A 132 -12.17 -6.60 10.78
C GLY A 132 -12.70 -7.59 11.82
N LEU A 133 -12.93 -7.15 13.06
CA LEU A 133 -13.48 -8.00 14.11
C LEU A 133 -14.97 -8.26 13.88
N SER A 134 -15.71 -7.24 13.47
CA SER A 134 -17.11 -7.39 13.06
C SER A 134 -17.25 -8.34 11.86
N VAL A 135 -16.40 -8.24 10.84
CA VAL A 135 -16.38 -9.16 9.68
C VAL A 135 -16.17 -10.61 10.13
N GLU A 136 -15.20 -10.85 11.00
CA GLU A 136 -14.93 -12.17 11.59
C GLU A 136 -16.17 -12.73 12.30
N ARG A 137 -16.82 -11.91 13.14
CA ARG A 137 -18.05 -12.28 13.87
C ARG A 137 -19.21 -12.58 12.93
N GLY A 138 -19.38 -11.79 11.87
CA GLY A 138 -20.43 -12.01 10.87
C GLY A 138 -20.25 -13.32 10.13
N ASN A 139 -19.01 -13.62 9.71
CA ASN A 139 -18.67 -14.89 9.07
C ASN A 139 -18.94 -16.08 10.03
N ASN A 140 -18.57 -15.94 11.31
CA ASN A 140 -18.84 -16.97 12.32
C ASN A 140 -20.35 -17.20 12.52
N ALA A 141 -21.15 -16.14 12.52
CA ALA A 141 -22.61 -16.23 12.61
C ALA A 141 -23.23 -16.93 11.38
N GLN A 142 -22.74 -16.66 10.18
CA GLN A 142 -23.16 -17.37 8.96
C GLN A 142 -22.76 -18.85 9.00
N ASN A 143 -21.54 -19.15 9.43
CA ASN A 143 -21.06 -20.52 9.61
C ASN A 143 -21.90 -21.30 10.64
N ALA A 144 -22.30 -20.67 11.73
CA ALA A 144 -23.20 -21.26 12.72
C ALA A 144 -24.60 -21.61 12.13
N ARG A 145 -24.97 -20.98 11.02
CA ARG A 145 -26.26 -21.17 10.33
C ARG A 145 -26.15 -22.01 9.06
N ILE A 146 -24.98 -22.57 8.75
CA ILE A 146 -24.72 -23.27 7.48
C ILE A 146 -25.64 -24.48 7.24
N ASN A 147 -26.09 -25.15 8.30
CA ASN A 147 -27.01 -26.29 8.23
C ASN A 147 -28.49 -25.89 8.00
N GLY A 148 -28.78 -24.59 7.79
CA GLY A 148 -30.11 -24.14 7.44
C GLY A 148 -30.57 -24.70 6.08
N ASN A 149 -31.85 -25.06 5.96
CA ASN A 149 -32.38 -25.73 4.76
C ASN A 149 -32.50 -24.83 3.52
N ILE A 150 -32.36 -23.50 3.67
CA ILE A 150 -32.45 -22.52 2.59
C ILE A 150 -31.44 -21.39 2.80
N ALA A 151 -30.99 -20.78 1.71
CA ALA A 151 -30.02 -19.67 1.71
C ALA A 151 -30.43 -18.50 2.62
N TRP A 152 -31.74 -18.21 2.73
CA TRP A 152 -32.27 -17.21 3.64
C TRP A 152 -31.96 -17.53 5.11
N LYS A 153 -32.18 -18.78 5.55
CA LYS A 153 -31.92 -19.23 6.92
C LYS A 153 -30.42 -19.30 7.24
N GLN A 154 -29.60 -19.50 6.22
CA GLN A 154 -28.15 -19.45 6.26
C GLN A 154 -27.59 -18.01 6.20
N LEU A 155 -28.45 -16.99 6.07
CA LEU A 155 -28.06 -15.57 5.99
C LEU A 155 -27.16 -15.23 4.79
N GLN A 156 -27.23 -16.01 3.70
CA GLN A 156 -26.37 -15.88 2.52
C GLN A 156 -26.66 -14.65 1.66
N GLY A 157 -27.59 -13.80 2.08
CA GLY A 157 -27.91 -12.55 1.39
C GLY A 157 -27.02 -11.38 1.78
N LEU A 158 -26.21 -11.55 2.84
CA LEU A 158 -25.24 -10.56 3.29
C LEU A 158 -23.84 -11.12 3.06
N GLN A 159 -22.96 -10.33 2.46
CA GLN A 159 -21.56 -10.65 2.29
C GLN A 159 -20.75 -9.69 3.15
N MET A 160 -20.04 -10.22 4.15
CA MET A 160 -19.19 -9.38 5.01
C MET A 160 -18.07 -8.76 4.18
N ASN A 161 -17.81 -7.47 4.38
CA ASN A 161 -16.75 -6.74 3.70
C ASN A 161 -16.04 -5.76 4.65
N ILE A 162 -14.73 -5.62 4.50
CA ILE A 162 -13.90 -4.78 5.37
C ILE A 162 -14.11 -3.29 5.06
N GLN A 163 -14.06 -2.45 6.10
CA GLN A 163 -14.00 -0.99 6.02
C GLN A 163 -12.59 -0.44 6.21
N GLU A 164 -12.34 0.71 5.58
CA GLU A 164 -11.03 1.37 5.50
C GLU A 164 -10.57 2.01 6.81
N TRP A 165 -11.50 2.43 7.67
CA TRP A 165 -11.15 3.22 8.86
C TRP A 165 -10.21 2.49 9.82
N HIS A 166 -10.47 1.22 10.12
CA HIS A 166 -9.60 0.46 11.01
C HIS A 166 -8.25 0.10 10.36
N LYS A 167 -8.21 -0.08 9.03
CA LYS A 167 -6.94 -0.21 8.30
C LYS A 167 -6.09 1.05 8.50
N ARG A 168 -6.67 2.24 8.33
CA ARG A 168 -5.97 3.51 8.54
C ARG A 168 -5.47 3.66 9.97
N CYS A 169 -6.29 3.29 10.96
CA CYS A 169 -5.86 3.29 12.36
C CYS A 169 -4.65 2.38 12.58
N LEU A 170 -4.67 1.18 11.99
CA LEU A 170 -3.57 0.22 12.09
C LEU A 170 -2.28 0.77 11.47
N LEU A 171 -2.35 1.24 10.23
CA LEU A 171 -1.20 1.80 9.53
C LEU A 171 -0.64 3.04 10.25
N LEU A 172 -1.50 3.90 10.81
CA LEU A 172 -1.06 5.05 11.58
C LEU A 172 -0.45 4.65 12.93
N GLN A 173 -0.97 3.60 13.57
CA GLN A 173 -0.37 3.02 14.77
C GLN A 173 1.04 2.48 14.47
N ASP A 174 1.24 1.74 13.38
CA ASP A 174 2.56 1.25 12.96
C ASP A 174 3.56 2.40 12.78
N ILE A 175 3.14 3.50 12.15
CA ILE A 175 3.96 4.71 11.97
C ILE A 175 4.35 5.32 13.33
N PHE A 176 3.41 5.41 14.27
CA PHE A 176 3.68 5.97 15.60
C PHE A 176 4.56 5.04 16.43
N ASP A 177 4.38 3.73 16.30
CA ASP A 177 5.21 2.72 16.94
C ASP A 177 6.64 2.74 16.38
N GLU A 178 6.84 3.06 15.10
CA GLU A 178 8.18 3.25 14.53
C GLU A 178 8.77 4.61 14.93
N MET A 179 8.04 5.71 14.74
CA MET A 179 8.60 7.06 14.64
C MET A 179 8.33 7.95 15.88
N TYR A 180 7.32 7.67 16.70
CA TYR A 180 6.89 8.53 17.81
C TYR A 180 7.38 8.00 19.18
N LYS A 181 8.69 8.06 19.42
CA LYS A 181 9.30 7.62 20.68
C LYS A 181 9.47 8.77 21.67
N GLY A 182 8.98 8.61 22.91
CA GLY A 182 9.14 9.63 23.95
C GLY A 182 10.59 10.01 24.26
N SER A 183 11.52 9.06 24.09
CA SER A 183 12.96 9.27 24.25
C SER A 183 13.55 10.26 23.24
N SER A 184 12.91 10.48 22.08
CA SER A 184 13.40 11.40 21.05
C SER A 184 12.96 12.85 21.27
N GLY A 185 12.33 13.20 22.40
CA GLY A 185 11.83 14.56 22.64
C GLY A 185 12.86 15.69 22.64
N ARG A 186 14.15 15.37 22.72
CA ARG A 186 15.27 16.34 22.59
C ARG A 186 15.92 16.31 21.19
N GLU A 187 15.56 15.35 20.35
CA GLU A 187 16.10 15.17 19.00
C GLU A 187 15.30 16.03 18.01
N ILE A 188 15.90 17.15 17.61
CA ILE A 188 15.26 18.14 16.72
C ILE A 188 14.83 17.48 15.40
N GLY A 189 13.56 17.66 15.05
CA GLY A 189 12.94 17.12 13.84
C GLY A 189 12.21 15.79 14.07
N THR A 190 12.40 15.11 15.20
CA THR A 190 11.61 13.91 15.46
C THR A 190 10.15 14.25 15.74
N LEU A 191 9.21 13.34 15.41
CA LEU A 191 7.78 13.56 15.66
C LEU A 191 7.49 13.92 17.12
N PHE A 192 8.15 13.26 18.08
CA PHE A 192 7.94 13.58 19.50
C PHE A 192 8.47 14.98 19.87
N GLN A 193 9.62 15.38 19.32
CA GLN A 193 10.15 16.73 19.51
C GLN A 193 9.25 17.80 18.87
N LEU A 194 8.80 17.59 17.62
CA LEU A 194 7.90 18.50 16.91
C LEU A 194 6.57 18.66 17.66
N LYS A 195 6.01 17.55 18.17
CA LYS A 195 4.80 17.56 18.99
C LYS A 195 4.94 18.46 20.22
N ASN A 196 6.07 18.40 20.91
CA ASN A 196 6.34 19.26 22.07
C ASN A 196 6.58 20.72 21.67
N TYR A 197 7.35 20.96 20.61
CA TYR A 197 7.72 22.30 20.15
C TYR A 197 6.50 23.09 19.63
N PHE A 198 5.65 22.46 18.83
CA PHE A 198 4.43 23.05 18.29
C PHE A 198 3.20 22.85 19.20
N ASN A 199 3.39 22.28 20.39
CA ASN A 199 2.36 22.15 21.44
C ASN A 199 1.10 21.36 21.00
N HIS A 200 1.27 20.26 20.24
CA HIS A 200 0.19 19.34 19.88
C HIS A 200 -0.18 18.42 21.05
N ARG A 201 -0.87 18.96 22.07
CA ARG A 201 -1.12 18.28 23.36
C ARG A 201 -1.95 17.00 23.28
N ASN A 202 -2.86 16.92 22.31
CA ASN A 202 -3.80 15.80 22.18
C ASN A 202 -3.25 14.62 21.36
N VAL A 203 -2.03 14.74 20.82
CA VAL A 203 -1.34 13.66 20.10
C VAL A 203 -0.80 12.65 21.09
N THR A 204 -1.15 11.38 20.92
CA THR A 204 -0.77 10.31 21.83
C THR A 204 -0.27 9.08 21.07
N SER A 205 0.37 8.14 21.78
CA SER A 205 0.74 6.85 21.18
C SER A 205 -0.44 5.90 21.02
N ASN A 206 -1.62 6.23 21.57
CA ASN A 206 -2.84 5.43 21.42
C ASN A 206 -3.66 5.96 20.24
N VAL A 207 -3.23 5.61 19.03
CA VAL A 207 -3.75 6.19 17.80
C VAL A 207 -5.25 5.98 17.65
N LYS A 208 -5.78 4.84 18.07
CA LYS A 208 -7.22 4.57 17.96
C LYS A 208 -8.08 5.58 18.75
N GLN A 209 -7.58 6.07 19.89
CA GLN A 209 -8.30 7.03 20.73
C GLN A 209 -8.11 8.47 20.28
N SER A 210 -6.94 8.81 19.72
CA SER A 210 -6.58 10.16 19.27
C SER A 210 -6.45 10.29 17.75
N PHE A 211 -7.08 9.40 16.98
CA PHE A 211 -6.86 9.23 15.52
C PHE A 211 -6.81 10.55 14.75
N ASN A 212 -7.81 11.41 14.93
CA ASN A 212 -7.87 12.68 14.20
C ASN A 212 -6.68 13.59 14.55
N HIS A 213 -6.31 13.67 15.82
CA HIS A 213 -5.16 14.49 16.25
C HIS A 213 -3.84 13.92 15.75
N ASP A 214 -3.68 12.61 15.77
CA ASP A 214 -2.46 11.93 15.33
C ASP A 214 -2.30 12.02 13.80
N GLU A 215 -3.39 11.88 13.05
CA GLU A 215 -3.41 12.05 11.60
C GLU A 215 -3.11 13.50 11.20
N GLU A 216 -3.80 14.48 11.80
CA GLU A 216 -3.54 15.91 11.55
C GLU A 216 -2.09 16.29 11.87
N PHE A 217 -1.54 15.73 12.94
CA PHE A 217 -0.16 15.97 13.32
C PHE A 217 0.85 15.35 12.35
N LEU A 218 0.62 14.12 11.88
CA LEU A 218 1.44 13.51 10.85
C LEU A 218 1.37 14.33 9.55
N GLU A 219 0.17 14.75 9.15
CA GLU A 219 -0.03 15.63 7.99
C GLU A 219 0.73 16.96 8.12
N PHE A 220 0.68 17.60 9.29
CA PHE A 220 1.44 18.80 9.61
C PHE A 220 2.95 18.58 9.44
N ALA A 221 3.50 17.53 10.04
CA ALA A 221 4.92 17.21 9.95
C ALA A 221 5.34 16.91 8.50
N THR A 222 4.54 16.13 7.77
CA THR A 222 4.80 15.79 6.37
C THR A 222 4.79 17.01 5.48
N ASN A 223 3.79 17.90 5.61
CA ASN A 223 3.75 19.15 4.82
C ASN A 223 5.00 19.99 5.07
N GLY A 224 5.40 20.15 6.33
CA GLY A 224 6.63 20.86 6.70
C GLY A 224 7.89 20.25 6.09
N TYR A 225 8.02 18.92 6.14
CA TYR A 225 9.17 18.22 5.55
C TYR A 225 9.20 18.25 4.02
N VAL A 226 8.05 18.20 3.35
CA VAL A 226 7.95 18.36 1.90
C VAL A 226 8.38 19.76 1.48
N VAL A 227 7.95 20.80 2.21
CA VAL A 227 8.38 22.18 1.97
C VAL A 227 9.89 22.31 2.19
N LEU A 228 10.43 21.72 3.26
CA LEU A 228 11.88 21.72 3.52
C LEU A 228 12.68 21.00 2.42
N ALA A 229 12.18 19.87 1.93
CA ALA A 229 12.77 19.14 0.82
C ALA A 229 12.76 19.97 -0.48
N ALA A 230 11.67 20.69 -0.74
CA ALA A 230 11.58 21.61 -1.88
C ALA A 230 12.59 22.76 -1.77
N MET A 231 12.70 23.39 -0.59
CA MET A 231 13.70 24.42 -0.35
C MET A 231 15.12 23.90 -0.59
N HIS A 232 15.40 22.67 -0.15
CA HIS A 232 16.70 22.02 -0.40
C HIS A 232 16.95 21.79 -1.90
N VAL A 233 15.98 21.24 -2.64
CA VAL A 233 16.07 21.02 -4.10
C VAL A 233 16.27 22.34 -4.86
N LEU A 234 15.64 23.41 -4.39
CA LEU A 234 15.65 24.72 -5.02
C LEU A 234 16.79 25.63 -4.53
N ASN A 235 17.59 25.17 -3.56
CA ASN A 235 18.62 25.96 -2.87
C ASN A 235 18.08 27.26 -2.24
N MET A 236 16.85 27.22 -1.75
CA MET A 236 16.20 28.34 -1.03
C MET A 236 16.64 28.36 0.43
N GLN A 237 16.97 29.55 0.95
CA GLN A 237 17.24 29.80 2.37
C GLN A 237 15.98 30.29 3.10
N SER A 238 15.03 30.86 2.36
CA SER A 238 13.75 31.37 2.84
C SER A 238 12.63 30.98 1.89
N LEU A 239 11.40 30.84 2.41
CA LEU A 239 10.21 30.58 1.58
C LEU A 239 9.90 31.71 0.60
N ASN A 240 10.39 32.92 0.87
CA ASN A 240 10.20 34.08 0.00
C ASN A 240 11.28 34.19 -1.09
N ASP A 241 12.25 33.28 -1.13
CA ASP A 241 13.28 33.28 -2.17
C ASP A 241 12.67 32.89 -3.52
N ILE A 242 13.20 33.50 -4.59
CA ILE A 242 12.88 33.12 -5.96
C ILE A 242 14.04 32.25 -6.47
N PRO A 243 13.81 30.96 -6.78
CA PRO A 243 14.85 30.12 -7.35
C PRO A 243 15.38 30.71 -8.66
N ASN A 244 16.70 30.72 -8.87
CA ASN A 244 17.31 31.25 -10.10
C ASN A 244 16.81 30.55 -11.38
N SER A 245 16.35 29.31 -11.25
CA SER A 245 15.78 28.49 -12.33
C SER A 245 14.27 28.69 -12.52
N PHE A 246 13.62 29.59 -11.78
CA PHE A 246 12.18 29.78 -11.86
C PHE A 246 11.77 30.42 -13.21
N PRO A 247 10.85 29.81 -13.99
CA PRO A 247 10.52 30.30 -15.32
C PRO A 247 9.56 31.50 -15.33
N ASN A 248 9.54 32.23 -16.45
CA ASN A 248 8.69 33.42 -16.64
C ASN A 248 7.31 33.16 -17.25
N THR A 249 7.05 31.96 -17.79
CA THR A 249 5.79 31.61 -18.45
C THR A 249 5.09 30.49 -17.70
N GLU A 250 3.77 30.57 -17.58
CA GLU A 250 2.95 29.61 -16.81
C GLU A 250 3.20 28.14 -17.23
N ASP A 251 3.22 27.84 -18.53
CA ASP A 251 3.51 26.48 -19.02
C ASP A 251 4.86 25.94 -18.51
N LYS A 252 5.90 26.79 -18.52
CA LYS A 252 7.24 26.40 -18.04
C LYS A 252 7.26 26.31 -16.51
N GLN A 253 6.50 27.15 -15.81
CA GLN A 253 6.34 27.09 -14.36
C GLN A 253 5.65 25.79 -13.93
N MET A 254 4.68 25.29 -14.70
CA MET A 254 4.06 23.99 -14.48
C MET A 254 5.04 22.84 -14.67
N HIS A 255 5.86 22.86 -15.73
CA HIS A 255 6.93 21.87 -15.91
C HIS A 255 7.95 21.93 -14.77
N PHE A 256 8.33 23.14 -14.35
CA PHE A 256 9.21 23.34 -13.20
C PHE A 256 8.62 22.76 -11.91
N LEU A 257 7.34 22.99 -11.64
CA LEU A 257 6.64 22.42 -10.49
C LEU A 257 6.63 20.88 -10.53
N HIS A 258 6.38 20.32 -11.71
CA HIS A 258 6.42 18.87 -11.93
C HIS A 258 7.82 18.30 -11.69
N ASP A 259 8.87 18.95 -12.22
CA ASP A 259 10.26 18.51 -12.05
C ASP A 259 10.71 18.56 -10.58
N VAL A 260 10.32 19.61 -9.85
CA VAL A 260 10.63 19.72 -8.42
C VAL A 260 9.90 18.64 -7.62
N SER A 261 8.62 18.42 -7.91
CA SER A 261 7.82 17.40 -7.24
C SER A 261 8.35 15.99 -7.52
N GLY A 262 8.73 15.70 -8.76
CA GLY A 262 9.36 14.43 -9.16
C GLY A 262 10.65 14.17 -8.39
N LYS A 263 11.54 15.18 -8.29
CA LYS A 263 12.77 15.08 -7.48
C LYS A 263 12.48 14.81 -6.00
N ILE A 264 11.43 15.42 -5.45
CA ILE A 264 11.02 15.18 -4.06
C ILE A 264 10.52 13.75 -3.88
N VAL A 265 9.69 13.26 -4.81
CA VAL A 265 9.20 11.87 -4.79
C VAL A 265 10.37 10.90 -4.93
N ASP A 266 11.33 11.14 -5.82
CA ASP A 266 12.52 10.29 -5.98
C ASP A 266 13.39 10.19 -4.72
N MET A 267 13.42 11.24 -3.88
CA MET A 267 14.14 11.19 -2.61
C MET A 267 13.48 10.28 -1.56
N VAL A 268 12.16 10.09 -1.63
CA VAL A 268 11.38 9.39 -0.59
C VAL A 268 10.83 8.05 -1.04
N PHE A 269 10.74 7.80 -2.34
CA PHE A 269 10.06 6.63 -2.88
C PHE A 269 10.83 5.35 -2.58
N LEU A 270 10.20 4.43 -1.87
CA LEU A 270 10.73 3.11 -1.56
C LEU A 270 10.04 2.07 -2.46
N SER A 271 10.77 1.56 -3.46
CA SER A 271 10.24 0.56 -4.39
C SER A 271 10.06 -0.79 -3.68
N THR A 272 8.92 -1.41 -3.92
CA THR A 272 8.58 -2.77 -3.49
C THR A 272 9.03 -3.83 -4.48
N GLN A 273 9.38 -3.44 -5.71
CA GLN A 273 9.75 -4.38 -6.77
C GLN A 273 10.89 -5.35 -6.42
N PRO A 274 11.95 -4.97 -5.69
CA PRO A 274 12.98 -5.93 -5.27
C PRO A 274 12.38 -7.09 -4.44
N TYR A 275 11.48 -6.78 -3.51
CA TYR A 275 10.80 -7.78 -2.69
C TYR A 275 9.80 -8.61 -3.50
N VAL A 276 9.01 -7.95 -4.37
CA VAL A 276 8.04 -8.65 -5.23
C VAL A 276 8.74 -9.62 -6.17
N LYS A 277 9.87 -9.21 -6.78
CA LYS A 277 10.66 -10.07 -7.67
C LYS A 277 11.20 -11.29 -6.93
N HIS A 278 11.68 -11.12 -5.70
CA HIS A 278 12.10 -12.24 -4.86
C HIS A 278 10.94 -13.21 -4.58
N ILE A 279 9.78 -12.70 -4.14
CA ILE A 279 8.60 -13.52 -3.84
C ILE A 279 8.14 -14.33 -5.06
N LEU A 280 8.14 -13.72 -6.25
CA LEU A 280 7.72 -14.38 -7.49
C LEU A 280 8.74 -15.40 -8.00
N GLN A 281 10.04 -15.18 -7.74
CA GLN A 281 11.11 -16.12 -8.11
C GLN A 281 11.15 -17.35 -7.20
N ASP A 282 10.81 -17.21 -5.91
CA ASP A 282 10.71 -18.36 -5.00
C ASP A 282 9.60 -19.35 -5.43
N GLN A 283 8.59 -18.92 -6.17
CA GLN A 283 7.54 -19.81 -6.69
C GLN A 283 8.01 -20.73 -7.83
N SER A 284 9.12 -20.41 -8.52
CA SER A 284 9.65 -21.26 -9.58
C SER A 284 10.58 -22.37 -9.09
N ASN A 285 10.93 -22.38 -7.80
CA ASN A 285 11.89 -23.32 -7.24
C ASN A 285 11.18 -24.49 -6.52
N ASP A 286 11.39 -25.69 -7.03
CA ASP A 286 11.02 -26.95 -6.38
C ASP A 286 11.73 -27.04 -5.01
N PRO A 287 11.06 -27.35 -3.89
CA PRO A 287 11.68 -27.44 -2.56
C PRO A 287 12.82 -28.47 -2.43
N GLU A 288 13.11 -29.29 -3.45
CA GLU A 288 14.30 -30.15 -3.50
C GLU A 288 15.54 -29.47 -4.15
N ALA A 289 15.42 -28.25 -4.69
CA ALA A 289 16.47 -27.56 -5.43
C ALA A 289 17.36 -26.65 -4.56
N GLU A 290 17.85 -27.14 -3.41
CA GLU A 290 18.80 -26.40 -2.56
C GLU A 290 20.21 -26.20 -3.19
N ASN A 291 20.40 -26.46 -4.50
CA ASN A 291 21.69 -26.38 -5.18
C ASN A 291 21.67 -25.68 -6.55
N GLU A 292 20.84 -24.66 -6.75
CA GLU A 292 20.93 -23.80 -7.95
C GLU A 292 22.02 -22.72 -7.77
N ILE A 293 23.26 -23.04 -8.16
CA ILE A 293 24.39 -22.11 -7.99
C ILE A 293 24.85 -21.48 -9.32
N CYS A 294 24.57 -22.11 -10.47
CA CYS A 294 25.00 -21.71 -11.83
C CYS A 294 23.90 -21.01 -12.66
N VAL A 295 24.29 -20.15 -13.61
CA VAL A 295 23.38 -19.39 -14.51
C VAL A 295 22.42 -20.25 -15.33
N CYS A 296 22.76 -21.50 -15.63
CA CYS A 296 21.87 -22.41 -16.38
C CYS A 296 20.72 -22.95 -15.51
N ARG A 297 20.80 -22.79 -14.18
CA ARG A 297 19.79 -23.21 -13.20
C ARG A 297 19.33 -24.66 -13.38
N SER A 298 20.26 -25.54 -13.74
CA SER A 298 20.02 -26.97 -13.97
C SER A 298 21.17 -27.76 -13.36
N THR A 299 20.89 -28.90 -12.72
CA THR A 299 21.96 -29.79 -12.25
C THR A 299 22.46 -30.66 -13.40
N HIS A 300 23.76 -30.58 -13.71
CA HIS A 300 24.38 -31.52 -14.65
C HIS A 300 25.05 -32.64 -13.84
N GLN A 301 25.19 -33.84 -14.42
CA GLN A 301 25.94 -34.92 -13.78
C GLN A 301 27.44 -34.68 -13.95
N ASP A 302 28.12 -34.43 -12.83
CA ASP A 302 29.58 -34.26 -12.73
C ASP A 302 30.20 -33.18 -13.67
N PRO A 303 29.59 -32.00 -13.84
CA PRO A 303 30.23 -30.91 -14.55
C PRO A 303 31.35 -30.36 -13.66
N GLY A 304 32.59 -30.32 -14.13
CA GLY A 304 33.56 -29.46 -13.48
C GLY A 304 32.97 -28.06 -13.25
N MET A 305 33.29 -27.43 -12.12
CA MET A 305 32.68 -26.18 -11.67
C MET A 305 33.75 -25.15 -11.34
N VAL A 306 33.48 -23.88 -11.61
CA VAL A 306 34.37 -22.76 -11.30
C VAL A 306 33.64 -21.67 -10.51
N TYR A 307 34.30 -21.15 -9.46
CA TYR A 307 33.76 -20.09 -8.62
C TYR A 307 34.14 -18.71 -9.14
N CYS A 308 33.16 -17.79 -9.26
CA CYS A 308 33.43 -16.39 -9.54
C CYS A 308 33.97 -15.70 -8.29
N ALA A 309 35.18 -15.17 -8.35
CA ALA A 309 35.84 -14.50 -7.23
C ALA A 309 35.14 -13.21 -6.76
N ASN A 310 34.13 -12.71 -7.49
CA ASN A 310 33.27 -11.63 -7.04
C ASN A 310 32.19 -12.15 -6.07
N LYS A 311 32.31 -11.84 -4.78
CA LYS A 311 31.36 -12.27 -3.73
C LYS A 311 29.95 -11.71 -3.90
N ASP A 312 29.80 -10.60 -4.61
CA ASP A 312 28.53 -9.95 -4.91
C ASP A 312 28.06 -10.27 -6.34
N CYS A 313 28.51 -11.39 -6.93
CA CYS A 313 28.10 -11.79 -8.27
C CYS A 313 26.58 -12.05 -8.32
N MET A 314 25.86 -11.25 -9.10
CA MET A 314 24.40 -11.34 -9.26
C MET A 314 23.91 -12.64 -9.92
N PHE A 315 24.84 -13.43 -10.45
CA PHE A 315 24.56 -14.63 -11.24
C PHE A 315 24.87 -15.95 -10.49
N GLY A 316 25.21 -15.85 -9.20
CA GLY A 316 25.61 -16.99 -8.38
C GLY A 316 27.14 -17.10 -8.23
N GLY A 317 27.56 -17.82 -7.20
CA GLY A 317 28.98 -17.99 -6.88
C GLY A 317 29.68 -19.01 -7.77
N TRP A 318 29.00 -20.07 -8.22
CA TRP A 318 29.59 -21.24 -8.90
C TRP A 318 28.96 -21.48 -10.27
N PHE A 319 29.77 -21.79 -11.27
CA PHE A 319 29.35 -21.97 -12.65
C PHE A 319 29.85 -23.32 -13.18
N HIS A 320 29.02 -24.03 -13.95
CA HIS A 320 29.48 -25.22 -14.67
C HIS A 320 30.41 -24.82 -15.82
N LEU A 321 31.50 -25.56 -16.01
CA LEU A 321 32.48 -25.30 -17.07
C LEU A 321 31.87 -25.44 -18.47
N ASP A 322 31.02 -26.45 -18.66
CA ASP A 322 30.31 -26.69 -19.92
C ASP A 322 29.37 -25.54 -20.32
N CYS A 323 28.69 -24.93 -19.35
CA CYS A 323 27.80 -23.78 -19.54
C CYS A 323 28.56 -22.52 -19.98
N LEU A 324 29.87 -22.47 -19.69
CA LEU A 324 30.77 -21.40 -20.09
C LEU A 324 31.57 -21.75 -21.36
N GLY A 325 31.44 -22.97 -21.87
CA GLY A 325 32.26 -23.49 -22.97
C GLY A 325 33.75 -23.62 -22.61
N LEU A 326 34.05 -23.95 -21.35
CA LEU A 326 35.40 -24.12 -20.82
C LEU A 326 35.68 -25.60 -20.53
N GLU A 327 36.94 -26.00 -20.64
CA GLU A 327 37.47 -27.27 -20.13
C GLU A 327 38.22 -27.03 -18.81
N GLU A 328 38.55 -28.09 -18.05
CA GLU A 328 39.25 -27.94 -16.75
C GLU A 328 40.59 -27.23 -16.89
N ASP A 329 41.31 -27.47 -17.99
CA ASP A 329 42.59 -26.83 -18.31
C ASP A 329 42.47 -25.32 -18.62
N ASP A 330 41.25 -24.84 -18.93
CA ASP A 330 40.97 -23.41 -19.16
C ASP A 330 40.74 -22.64 -17.85
N VAL A 331 40.57 -23.34 -16.73
CA VAL A 331 40.40 -22.73 -15.41
C VAL A 331 41.78 -22.32 -14.88
N PRO A 332 42.03 -21.02 -14.63
CA PRO A 332 43.31 -20.60 -14.09
C PRO A 332 43.49 -21.11 -12.65
N ASP A 333 44.71 -21.44 -12.24
CA ASP A 333 45.06 -21.83 -10.86
C ASP A 333 44.76 -20.75 -9.79
N GLY A 334 44.27 -19.57 -10.20
CA GLY A 334 43.95 -18.43 -9.34
C GLY A 334 42.50 -17.98 -9.46
N ASN A 335 42.24 -16.70 -9.18
CA ASN A 335 40.90 -16.16 -9.25
C ASN A 335 40.35 -16.18 -10.68
N TRP A 336 39.11 -16.67 -10.82
CA TRP A 336 38.35 -16.65 -12.05
C TRP A 336 37.14 -15.69 -11.91
N TRP A 337 36.71 -15.10 -13.02
CA TRP A 337 35.58 -14.16 -13.06
C TRP A 337 34.68 -14.44 -14.25
N CYS A 338 33.37 -14.51 -14.01
CA CYS A 338 32.38 -14.89 -15.03
C CYS A 338 32.15 -13.85 -16.14
N SER A 339 32.57 -12.61 -15.92
CA SER A 339 32.49 -11.55 -16.93
C SER A 339 33.55 -10.48 -16.71
N LEU A 340 33.79 -9.66 -17.74
CA LEU A 340 34.66 -8.50 -17.62
C LEU A 340 34.11 -7.50 -16.60
N GLU A 341 32.78 -7.41 -16.41
CA GLU A 341 32.21 -6.62 -15.32
C GLU A 341 32.53 -7.20 -13.95
N CYS A 342 32.47 -8.52 -13.74
CA CYS A 342 32.85 -9.13 -12.47
C CYS A 342 34.36 -9.01 -12.18
N LYS A 343 35.20 -9.07 -13.22
CA LYS A 343 36.65 -8.84 -13.09
C LYS A 343 36.97 -7.38 -12.76
N ASN A 344 36.22 -6.45 -13.35
CA ASN A 344 36.34 -5.02 -13.11
C ASN A 344 35.50 -4.54 -11.92
N TYR A 345 34.73 -5.44 -11.30
CA TYR A 345 33.94 -5.16 -10.12
C TYR A 345 34.90 -4.88 -8.96
N GLN A 346 35.18 -3.61 -8.79
CA GLN A 346 35.85 -3.12 -7.62
C GLN A 346 34.76 -3.04 -6.55
N HIS A 347 34.82 -3.89 -5.51
CA HIS A 347 34.18 -3.59 -4.22
C HIS A 347 34.45 -2.11 -3.97
N GLY A 348 33.40 -1.30 -4.05
CA GLY A 348 33.49 0.08 -4.55
C GLY A 348 34.82 0.71 -4.16
N LYS A 349 35.64 1.10 -5.15
CA LYS A 349 36.66 2.12 -4.88
C LYS A 349 35.87 3.36 -4.46
N LYS A 350 35.55 3.42 -3.16
CA LYS A 350 35.16 4.63 -2.49
C LYS A 350 36.23 5.62 -2.90
N LYS A 351 35.83 6.71 -3.58
CA LYS A 351 36.51 8.00 -3.35
C LYS A 351 36.84 8.01 -1.88
N ARG A 352 38.10 8.24 -1.47
CA ARG A 352 38.50 8.24 -0.05
C ARG A 352 37.39 8.94 0.73
N ALA A 353 36.56 8.13 1.36
CA ALA A 353 35.39 8.62 2.05
C ALA A 353 36.01 9.37 3.21
N THR A 354 35.86 10.69 3.18
CA THR A 354 36.15 11.47 4.37
C THR A 354 35.27 10.91 5.49
N VAL A 355 35.65 11.13 6.75
CA VAL A 355 34.79 10.72 7.88
C VAL A 355 33.35 11.28 7.72
N ALA A 356 33.19 12.38 6.96
CA ALA A 356 31.91 12.95 6.56
C ALA A 356 31.10 12.12 5.54
N ASP A 357 31.73 11.38 4.63
CA ASP A 357 31.03 10.56 3.62
C ASP A 357 30.48 9.24 4.20
N ASN A 358 30.93 8.86 5.40
CA ASN A 358 30.40 7.75 6.19
C ASN A 358 29.45 8.21 7.32
N LEU A 359 29.20 9.52 7.45
CA LEU A 359 28.18 10.04 8.36
C LEU A 359 26.84 9.91 7.66
N THR A 360 26.17 8.76 7.83
CA THR A 360 24.75 8.65 7.49
C THR A 360 24.01 9.80 8.17
N ASP A 361 23.40 10.69 7.39
CA ASP A 361 22.59 11.76 7.93
C ASP A 361 21.29 11.17 8.47
N HIS A 362 21.35 10.68 9.71
CA HIS A 362 20.22 10.04 10.38
C HIS A 362 19.02 10.99 10.52
N LYS A 363 19.24 12.31 10.57
CA LYS A 363 18.15 13.29 10.58
C LYS A 363 17.45 13.35 9.24
N LYS A 364 18.21 13.40 8.15
CA LYS A 364 17.67 13.31 6.79
C LYS A 364 16.95 11.98 6.58
N CYS A 365 17.55 10.85 6.96
CA CYS A 365 16.89 9.54 6.85
C CYS A 365 15.56 9.49 7.61
N TYR A 366 15.52 10.01 8.85
CA TYR A 366 14.30 10.10 9.63
C TYR A 366 13.25 10.99 8.94
N ALA A 367 13.65 12.17 8.45
CA ALA A 367 12.74 13.09 7.75
C ALA A 367 12.17 12.47 6.47
N LEU A 368 13.00 11.80 5.66
CA LEU A 368 12.57 11.07 4.47
C LEU A 368 11.59 9.94 4.83
N ARG A 369 11.81 9.25 5.96
CA ARG A 369 10.90 8.21 6.45
C ARG A 369 9.55 8.77 6.92
N VAL A 370 9.54 9.92 7.61
CA VAL A 370 8.29 10.65 7.95
C VAL A 370 7.55 11.07 6.69
N MET A 371 8.26 11.59 5.68
CA MET A 371 7.67 11.96 4.39
C MET A 371 7.07 10.76 3.67
N TRP A 372 7.81 9.65 3.58
CA TRP A 372 7.34 8.42 2.97
C TRP A 372 6.01 7.97 3.61
N HIS A 373 5.99 7.85 4.93
CA HIS A 373 4.80 7.42 5.69
C HIS A 373 3.63 8.38 5.55
N GLY A 374 3.86 9.68 5.74
CA GLY A 374 2.77 10.65 5.70
C GLY A 374 2.24 10.94 4.30
N LEU A 375 3.08 10.93 3.26
CA LEU A 375 2.60 11.02 1.88
C LEU A 375 1.77 9.78 1.52
N ASN A 376 2.19 8.60 1.95
CA ASN A 376 1.43 7.35 1.81
C ASN A 376 0.07 7.41 2.51
N GLN A 377 -0.01 8.00 3.70
CA GLN A 377 -1.29 8.23 4.39
C GLN A 377 -2.17 9.24 3.63
N LYS A 378 -1.57 10.31 3.11
CA LYS A 378 -2.30 11.33 2.33
C LYS A 378 -2.89 10.77 1.04
N VAL A 379 -2.15 9.97 0.26
CA VAL A 379 -2.66 9.38 -0.99
C VAL A 379 -3.77 8.35 -0.74
N ARG A 380 -3.66 7.56 0.35
CA ARG A 380 -4.74 6.66 0.80
C ARG A 380 -5.99 7.45 1.18
N ARG A 381 -5.83 8.49 2.01
CA ARG A 381 -6.95 9.38 2.39
C ARG A 381 -7.58 10.04 1.17
N ASP A 382 -6.77 10.47 0.21
CA ASP A 382 -7.22 11.08 -1.04
C ASP A 382 -8.09 10.13 -1.85
N ALA A 383 -7.63 8.90 -2.12
CA ALA A 383 -8.41 7.88 -2.82
C ALA A 383 -9.76 7.59 -2.14
N LEU A 384 -9.79 7.61 -0.80
CA LEU A 384 -11.02 7.44 -0.03
C LEU A 384 -11.98 8.62 -0.17
N ARG A 385 -11.47 9.85 -0.11
CA ARG A 385 -12.29 11.07 -0.28
C ARG A 385 -12.86 11.18 -1.69
N GLU A 386 -12.09 10.75 -2.69
CA GLU A 386 -12.54 10.68 -4.08
C GLU A 386 -13.45 9.48 -4.37
N ASN A 387 -13.61 8.55 -3.42
CA ASN A 387 -14.38 7.32 -3.58
C ASN A 387 -13.85 6.42 -4.73
N ASP A 388 -12.54 6.41 -4.94
CA ASP A 388 -11.87 5.72 -6.05
C ASP A 388 -11.45 4.29 -5.67
N GLY A 389 -12.29 3.32 -6.01
CA GLY A 389 -12.05 1.91 -5.72
C GLY A 389 -10.78 1.35 -6.37
N LYS A 390 -10.38 1.84 -7.55
CA LYS A 390 -9.18 1.33 -8.24
C LYS A 390 -7.93 1.69 -7.44
N ARG A 391 -7.82 2.96 -7.04
CA ARG A 391 -6.70 3.46 -6.23
C ARG A 391 -6.66 2.84 -4.85
N ILE A 392 -7.82 2.68 -4.20
CA ILE A 392 -7.92 2.00 -2.91
C ILE A 392 -7.35 0.58 -3.01
N ILE A 393 -7.72 -0.17 -4.06
CA ILE A 393 -7.23 -1.54 -4.28
C ILE A 393 -5.74 -1.60 -4.56
N MET A 394 -5.23 -0.66 -5.36
CA MET A 394 -3.79 -0.50 -5.54
C MET A 394 -3.09 -0.34 -4.18
N HIS A 395 -3.59 0.53 -3.29
CA HIS A 395 -3.03 0.68 -1.95
C HIS A 395 -3.11 -0.60 -1.11
N TRP A 396 -4.18 -1.40 -1.22
CA TRP A 396 -4.25 -2.70 -0.53
C TRP A 396 -3.16 -3.68 -0.95
N ARG A 397 -2.73 -3.68 -2.22
CA ARG A 397 -1.58 -4.50 -2.65
C ARG A 397 -0.30 -4.10 -1.93
N PHE A 398 -0.04 -2.80 -1.78
CA PHE A 398 1.10 -2.31 -1.00
C PHE A 398 0.93 -2.62 0.50
N ASP A 399 -0.28 -2.46 1.02
CA ASP A 399 -0.59 -2.71 2.44
C ASP A 399 -0.43 -4.20 2.81
N LEU A 400 -0.62 -5.14 1.86
CA LEU A 400 -0.40 -6.57 2.10
C LEU A 400 1.02 -6.85 2.59
N LEU A 401 2.02 -6.23 1.96
CA LEU A 401 3.44 -6.34 2.35
C LEU A 401 3.67 -5.73 3.74
N ASN A 402 3.07 -4.57 4.01
CA ASN A 402 3.17 -3.92 5.32
C ASN A 402 2.55 -4.77 6.43
N PHE A 403 1.40 -5.40 6.19
CA PHE A 403 0.75 -6.28 7.17
C PHE A 403 1.58 -7.51 7.47
N TYR A 404 2.31 -8.04 6.48
CA TYR A 404 3.25 -9.13 6.70
C TYR A 404 4.43 -8.67 7.56
N GLU A 405 5.09 -7.57 7.18
CA GLU A 405 6.27 -7.02 7.87
C GLU A 405 6.00 -6.67 9.33
N HIS A 406 4.83 -6.11 9.63
CA HIS A 406 4.45 -5.68 10.98
C HIS A 406 3.68 -6.76 11.78
N ASN A 407 3.62 -7.99 11.26
CA ASN A 407 2.94 -9.12 11.90
C ASN A 407 1.46 -8.85 12.25
N HIS A 408 0.70 -8.41 11.25
CA HIS A 408 -0.75 -8.20 11.33
C HIS A 408 -1.52 -9.33 10.63
N PRO A 409 -1.50 -10.59 11.14
CA PRO A 409 -2.02 -11.76 10.43
C PRO A 409 -3.51 -11.65 10.06
N LYS A 410 -4.30 -10.97 10.91
CA LYS A 410 -5.73 -10.74 10.63
C LYS A 410 -5.93 -9.84 9.41
N TYR A 411 -5.21 -8.73 9.33
CA TYR A 411 -5.31 -7.80 8.19
C TYR A 411 -4.64 -8.36 6.95
N PHE A 412 -3.58 -9.15 7.09
CA PHE A 412 -3.01 -9.92 5.99
C PHE A 412 -4.05 -10.87 5.38
N HIS A 413 -4.76 -11.65 6.21
CA HIS A 413 -5.80 -12.56 5.73
C HIS A 413 -6.96 -11.83 5.05
N VAL A 414 -7.46 -10.76 5.67
CA VAL A 414 -8.56 -9.95 5.10
C VAL A 414 -8.13 -9.31 3.78
N CYS A 415 -6.90 -8.76 3.71
CA CYS A 415 -6.34 -8.23 2.48
C CYS A 415 -6.25 -9.30 1.39
N HIS A 416 -5.75 -10.49 1.72
CA HIS A 416 -5.68 -11.59 0.76
C HIS A 416 -7.07 -12.02 0.25
N GLN A 417 -8.08 -12.11 1.11
CA GLN A 417 -9.46 -12.39 0.69
C GLN A 417 -9.99 -11.31 -0.24
N LEU A 418 -9.72 -10.04 0.10
CA LEU A 418 -10.11 -8.88 -0.67
C LEU A 418 -9.50 -8.89 -2.09
N LEU A 419 -8.20 -9.13 -2.17
CA LEU A 419 -7.44 -9.22 -3.42
C LEU A 419 -7.79 -10.49 -4.22
N SER A 420 -8.17 -11.58 -3.56
CA SER A 420 -8.72 -12.77 -4.21
C SER A 420 -10.07 -12.44 -4.85
N ALA A 421 -10.93 -11.72 -4.13
CA ALA A 421 -12.27 -11.37 -4.59
C ALA A 421 -12.23 -10.55 -5.89
N ILE A 422 -11.41 -9.51 -5.97
CA ILE A 422 -11.21 -8.73 -7.21
C ILE A 422 -10.59 -9.54 -8.35
N SER A 423 -9.82 -10.57 -8.00
CA SER A 423 -9.10 -11.41 -8.97
C SER A 423 -9.98 -12.54 -9.52
N GLY A 424 -11.28 -12.55 -9.18
CA GLY A 424 -12.22 -13.54 -9.70
C GLY A 424 -12.51 -14.70 -8.76
N ALA A 425 -12.07 -14.67 -7.50
CA ALA A 425 -12.36 -15.73 -6.53
C ALA A 425 -13.83 -15.74 -6.06
N VAL A 426 -14.56 -14.67 -6.33
CA VAL A 426 -16.00 -14.53 -6.03
C VAL A 426 -16.76 -14.12 -7.30
N HIS A 427 -18.08 -14.04 -7.23
CA HIS A 427 -18.90 -13.57 -8.37
C HIS A 427 -18.71 -12.07 -8.62
N LEU A 428 -18.97 -11.62 -9.87
CA LEU A 428 -18.66 -10.26 -10.34
C LEU A 428 -19.26 -9.14 -9.48
N LYS A 429 -20.43 -9.35 -8.87
CA LYS A 429 -21.02 -8.35 -7.94
C LYS A 429 -20.14 -8.05 -6.72
N LEU A 430 -19.31 -8.99 -6.30
CA LEU A 430 -18.43 -8.85 -5.14
C LEU A 430 -16.99 -8.46 -5.52
N HIS A 431 -16.69 -8.26 -6.81
CA HIS A 431 -15.38 -7.74 -7.26
C HIS A 431 -15.20 -6.26 -6.93
N PHE A 432 -16.22 -5.60 -6.40
CA PHE A 432 -16.21 -4.17 -6.11
C PHE A 432 -15.97 -3.93 -4.61
N ILE A 433 -14.94 -3.14 -4.31
CA ILE A 433 -14.47 -2.79 -2.96
C ILE A 433 -14.17 -1.29 -2.92
N PRO A 434 -14.22 -0.60 -1.77
CA PRO A 434 -15.25 -0.50 -0.75
C PRO A 434 -15.63 0.99 -0.68
N SER A 435 -16.18 1.56 -1.74
CA SER A 435 -16.32 3.01 -1.81
C SER A 435 -17.66 3.46 -1.19
N TYR A 436 -17.84 3.12 0.09
CA TYR A 436 -18.99 3.57 0.86
C TYR A 436 -18.67 3.96 2.32
N ILE A 437 -17.89 5.04 2.50
CA ILE A 437 -18.00 5.91 3.71
C ILE A 437 -19.29 6.72 3.60
#